data_AF-A0AAN6S0I6-F1
#
_entry.id   AF-A0AAN6S0I6-F1
#
_cell.length_a   1.000
_cell.length_b   1.000
_cell.length_c   1.000
_cell.angle_alpha   90.00
_cell.angle_beta   90.00
_cell.angle_gamma   90.00
#
_symmetry.space_group_name_H-M   'P 1'
#
loop_
_entity.id
_entity.type
_entity.pdbx_description
1 polymer ?
#
loop_
_entity_poly.entity_id
_entity_poly.type
_entity_poly.pdbx_seq_one_letter_code
_entity_poly.pdbx_strand_id
1 'polypeptide(L)'
;MGKVRMRKDLEHLTVKERDTVVRAFDYLQKLPPDHLNSFFTIAGYYGLPQPQYCNHGNILFPTWHRAYMLRLENALRSAPGCGDFSMPYWNETENSVEGLYFKPEGYETVRYPYSGLVGPEFKDKTIAHNNDVNENTPEQVTQILNENIRTWLTAETFKNHEGKDALAGEADKFRDCLKADNYMVFSNTTSAKASNDKNKGDPAIPSVIAIESPHNAMHLAIGGFDIPKQGDYDKYALR
;
A
#
# COMPACT_ATOMS: atom_id res chain seq x y z
N MET A 1 8.72 -30.16 15.35
CA MET A 1 8.60 -29.11 14.31
C MET A 1 7.20 -28.52 14.40
N GLY A 2 7.08 -27.20 14.46
CA GLY A 2 5.76 -26.52 14.48
C GLY A 2 5.06 -26.64 13.12
N LYS A 3 3.73 -26.54 13.11
CA LYS A 3 2.90 -26.51 11.90
C LYS A 3 3.28 -25.30 11.04
N VAL A 4 3.81 -25.53 9.84
CA VAL A 4 4.00 -24.47 8.84
C VAL A 4 2.63 -23.97 8.41
N ARG A 5 2.45 -22.64 8.43
CA ARG A 5 1.21 -21.98 8.04
C ARG A 5 1.42 -21.26 6.71
N MET A 6 0.46 -21.41 5.80
CA MET A 6 0.55 -20.89 4.44
C MET A 6 -0.28 -19.63 4.29
N ARG A 7 0.37 -18.54 3.87
CA ARG A 7 -0.30 -17.35 3.36
C ARG A 7 -0.78 -17.64 1.94
N LYS A 8 -2.02 -17.29 1.65
CA LYS A 8 -2.67 -17.53 0.35
C LYS A 8 -2.95 -16.21 -0.36
N ASP A 9 -3.05 -16.28 -1.66
CA ASP A 9 -3.61 -15.22 -2.46
C ASP A 9 -5.06 -14.92 -2.01
N LEU A 10 -5.39 -13.65 -1.87
CA LEU A 10 -6.71 -13.16 -1.47
C LEU A 10 -7.81 -13.70 -2.40
N GLU A 11 -7.53 -13.78 -3.70
CA GLU A 11 -8.50 -14.23 -4.72
C GLU A 11 -8.81 -15.72 -4.64
N HIS A 12 -7.87 -16.49 -4.10
CA HIS A 12 -7.98 -17.93 -3.97
C HIS A 12 -8.47 -18.37 -2.58
N LEU A 13 -8.96 -17.43 -1.76
CA LEU A 13 -9.54 -17.76 -0.46
C LEU A 13 -10.93 -18.38 -0.59
N THR A 14 -11.16 -19.48 0.13
CA THR A 14 -12.50 -20.02 0.34
C THR A 14 -13.39 -19.01 1.09
N VAL A 15 -14.71 -19.16 1.00
CA VAL A 15 -15.67 -18.31 1.76
C VAL A 15 -15.35 -18.34 3.26
N LYS A 16 -15.08 -19.53 3.81
CA LYS A 16 -14.71 -19.69 5.22
C LYS A 16 -13.43 -18.93 5.59
N GLU A 17 -12.43 -18.93 4.71
CA GLU A 17 -11.19 -18.19 4.94
C GLU A 17 -11.41 -16.68 4.88
N ARG A 18 -12.25 -16.21 3.95
CA ARG A 18 -12.68 -14.79 3.89
C ARG A 18 -13.43 -14.37 5.15
N ASP A 19 -14.35 -15.19 5.64
CA ASP A 19 -15.06 -14.93 6.91
C ASP A 19 -14.08 -14.87 8.09
N THR A 20 -13.08 -15.75 8.10
CA THR A 20 -12.01 -15.74 9.11
C THR A 20 -11.16 -14.46 9.05
N VAL A 21 -10.84 -13.95 7.86
CA VAL A 21 -10.18 -12.65 7.68
C VAL A 21 -11.03 -11.53 8.26
N VAL A 22 -12.28 -11.41 7.81
CA VAL A 22 -13.19 -10.34 8.26
C VAL A 22 -13.38 -10.39 9.78
N ARG A 23 -13.60 -11.58 10.35
CA ARG A 23 -13.76 -11.75 11.81
C ARG A 23 -12.52 -11.36 12.59
N ALA A 24 -11.33 -11.73 12.12
CA ALA A 24 -10.09 -11.41 12.80
C ALA A 24 -9.84 -9.90 12.84
N PHE A 25 -10.04 -9.21 11.70
CA PHE A 25 -9.89 -7.76 11.64
C PHE A 25 -10.97 -7.03 12.44
N ASP A 26 -12.24 -7.45 12.35
CA ASP A 26 -13.33 -6.86 13.14
C ASP A 26 -13.05 -6.95 14.65
N TYR A 27 -12.54 -8.08 15.11
CA TYR A 27 -12.15 -8.26 16.52
C TYR A 27 -11.04 -7.27 16.93
N LEU A 28 -9.97 -7.16 16.15
CA LEU A 28 -8.84 -6.24 16.44
C LEU A 28 -9.24 -4.76 16.40
N GLN A 29 -10.13 -4.38 15.49
CA GLN A 29 -10.61 -3.00 15.35
C GLN A 29 -11.52 -2.58 16.52
N LYS A 30 -12.16 -3.54 17.20
CA LYS A 30 -13.00 -3.29 18.39
C LYS A 30 -12.23 -3.30 19.71
N LEU A 31 -10.95 -3.67 19.71
CA LEU A 31 -10.13 -3.60 20.92
C LEU A 31 -9.88 -2.14 21.31
N PRO A 32 -9.72 -1.84 22.62
CA PRO A 32 -9.33 -0.51 23.07
C PRO A 32 -8.06 0.00 22.37
N PRO A 33 -7.98 1.30 22.02
CA PRO A 33 -6.87 1.83 21.21
C PRO A 33 -5.50 1.73 21.90
N ASP A 34 -5.45 1.59 23.22
CA ASP A 34 -4.26 1.35 24.04
C ASP A 34 -3.94 -0.14 24.26
N HIS A 35 -4.83 -1.05 23.84
CA HIS A 35 -4.56 -2.48 23.89
C HIS A 35 -3.48 -2.82 22.86
N LEU A 36 -2.43 -3.51 23.31
CA LEU A 36 -1.28 -3.88 22.46
C LEU A 36 -1.65 -4.57 21.14
N ASN A 37 -2.74 -5.34 21.08
CA ASN A 37 -3.19 -6.05 19.87
C ASN A 37 -4.21 -5.27 19.06
N SER A 38 -4.68 -4.11 19.52
CA SER A 38 -5.63 -3.31 18.75
C SER A 38 -5.07 -2.96 17.38
N PHE A 39 -5.94 -2.89 16.39
CA PHE A 39 -5.56 -2.43 15.07
C PHE A 39 -4.94 -1.02 15.14
N PHE A 40 -5.47 -0.14 15.99
CA PHE A 40 -4.96 1.20 16.21
C PHE A 40 -3.51 1.22 16.73
N THR A 41 -3.20 0.47 17.80
CA THR A 41 -1.84 0.41 18.33
C THR A 41 -0.85 -0.15 17.31
N ILE A 42 -1.21 -1.25 16.62
CA ILE A 42 -0.32 -1.88 15.65
C ILE A 42 -0.10 -0.97 14.45
N ALA A 43 -1.17 -0.40 13.87
CA ALA A 43 -1.06 0.58 12.79
C ALA A 43 -0.19 1.77 13.19
N GLY A 44 -0.28 2.22 14.44
CA GLY A 44 0.49 3.34 14.97
C GLY A 44 2.00 3.13 14.93
N TYR A 45 2.48 1.88 15.04
CA TYR A 45 3.92 1.59 14.91
C TYR A 45 4.50 2.01 13.55
N TYR A 46 3.67 2.12 12.52
CA TYR A 46 4.10 2.53 11.18
C TYR A 46 4.43 4.02 11.07
N GLY A 47 3.83 4.90 11.88
CA GLY A 47 4.02 6.34 11.69
C GLY A 47 3.48 7.21 12.81
N LEU A 48 2.14 7.32 12.88
CA LEU A 48 1.46 8.16 13.86
C LEU A 48 0.56 7.31 14.77
N PRO A 49 0.51 7.60 16.08
CA PRO A 49 1.22 8.66 16.79
C PRO A 49 2.74 8.40 16.87
N GLN A 50 3.53 9.47 17.02
CA GLN A 50 4.98 9.39 17.15
C GLN A 50 5.38 8.56 18.39
N PRO A 51 6.55 7.89 18.39
CA PRO A 51 7.57 7.89 17.34
C PRO A 51 7.26 6.95 16.18
N GLN A 52 7.72 7.31 14.98
CA GLN A 52 7.67 6.45 13.80
C GLN A 52 8.76 5.35 13.87
N TYR A 53 8.36 4.08 13.84
CA TYR A 53 9.30 2.96 13.90
C TYR A 53 9.63 2.36 12.53
N CYS A 54 8.85 2.68 11.49
CA CYS A 54 9.06 2.10 10.16
C CYS A 54 10.42 2.45 9.58
N ASN A 55 10.95 1.54 8.77
CA ASN A 55 12.22 1.73 8.09
C ASN A 55 11.97 1.88 6.59
N HIS A 56 12.38 3.01 6.05
CA HIS A 56 12.34 3.35 4.63
C HIS A 56 13.69 3.89 4.18
N GLY A 57 14.01 3.70 2.91
CA GLY A 57 15.24 4.17 2.28
C GLY A 57 16.51 3.56 2.89
N ASN A 58 16.41 2.42 3.57
CA ASN A 58 17.53 1.77 4.23
C ASN A 58 17.41 0.23 4.24
N ILE A 59 18.50 -0.46 4.58
CA ILE A 59 18.60 -1.93 4.49
C ILE A 59 17.59 -2.71 5.36
N LEU A 60 17.00 -2.06 6.35
CA LEU A 60 16.01 -2.67 7.23
C LEU A 60 14.59 -2.65 6.65
N PHE A 61 14.34 -1.98 5.52
CA PHE A 61 13.01 -1.90 4.89
C PHE A 61 12.34 -3.28 4.77
N PRO A 62 12.91 -4.30 4.10
CA PRO A 62 12.23 -5.59 3.97
C PRO A 62 12.06 -6.32 5.31
N THR A 63 13.05 -6.25 6.19
CA THR A 63 13.05 -6.98 7.47
C THR A 63 12.09 -6.38 8.48
N TRP A 64 12.00 -5.05 8.54
CA TRP A 64 11.09 -4.36 9.44
C TRP A 64 9.64 -4.61 9.04
N HIS A 65 9.30 -4.47 7.75
CA HIS A 65 7.95 -4.75 7.25
C HIS A 65 7.58 -6.23 7.40
N ARG A 66 8.54 -7.16 7.25
CA ARG A 66 8.32 -8.59 7.54
C ARG A 66 7.95 -8.82 9.00
N ALA A 67 8.67 -8.22 9.94
CA ALA A 67 8.38 -8.32 11.37
C ALA A 67 7.05 -7.64 11.74
N TYR A 68 6.76 -6.50 11.11
CA TYR A 68 5.51 -5.77 11.28
C TYR A 68 4.29 -6.60 10.84
N MET A 69 4.34 -7.21 9.65
CA MET A 69 3.29 -8.09 9.17
C MET A 69 3.14 -9.35 10.03
N LEU A 70 4.25 -9.89 10.55
CA LEU A 70 4.20 -11.00 11.52
C LEU A 70 3.54 -10.57 12.85
N ARG A 71 3.82 -9.35 13.34
CA ARG A 71 3.22 -8.79 14.54
C ARG A 71 1.70 -8.64 14.41
N LEU A 72 1.22 -8.15 13.26
CA LEU A 72 -0.20 -8.04 12.95
C LEU A 72 -0.85 -9.42 12.78
N GLU A 73 -0.23 -10.33 12.03
CA GLU A 73 -0.72 -11.70 11.84
C GLU A 73 -0.84 -12.44 13.19
N ASN A 74 0.11 -12.25 14.10
CA ASN A 74 0.05 -12.80 15.46
C ASN A 74 -1.09 -12.21 16.29
N ALA A 75 -1.39 -10.91 16.16
CA ALA A 75 -2.55 -10.31 16.82
C ALA A 75 -3.85 -10.88 16.27
N LEU A 76 -3.99 -10.99 14.94
CA LEU A 76 -5.20 -11.52 14.30
C LEU A 76 -5.54 -12.95 14.76
N ARG A 77 -4.52 -13.74 15.16
CA ARG A 77 -4.71 -15.06 15.75
C ARG A 77 -5.35 -15.06 17.14
N SER A 78 -5.34 -13.93 17.86
CA SER A 78 -5.99 -13.82 19.16
C SER A 78 -7.50 -13.67 19.05
N ALA A 79 -8.06 -13.44 17.85
CA ALA A 79 -9.49 -13.39 17.66
C ALA A 79 -10.14 -14.78 17.91
N PRO A 80 -11.32 -14.85 18.55
CA PRO A 80 -12.02 -16.11 18.78
C PRO A 80 -12.23 -16.93 17.50
N GLY A 81 -11.72 -18.17 17.50
CA GLY A 81 -11.79 -19.07 16.35
C GLY A 81 -10.80 -18.79 15.22
N CYS A 82 -9.84 -17.87 15.41
CA CYS A 82 -8.83 -17.49 14.42
C CYS A 82 -7.41 -17.95 14.79
N GLY A 83 -7.24 -18.88 15.74
CA GLY A 83 -5.91 -19.32 16.22
C GLY A 83 -4.98 -19.87 15.13
N ASP A 84 -5.54 -20.37 14.02
CA ASP A 84 -4.83 -20.87 12.84
C ASP A 84 -4.70 -19.85 11.69
N PHE A 85 -5.05 -18.58 11.94
CA PHE A 85 -5.01 -17.50 10.95
C PHE A 85 -3.64 -17.35 10.28
N SER A 86 -3.67 -17.15 8.96
CA SER A 86 -2.53 -16.77 8.14
C SER A 86 -2.95 -15.59 7.28
N MET A 87 -2.16 -14.51 7.29
CA MET A 87 -2.47 -13.30 6.56
C MET A 87 -2.46 -13.60 5.06
N PRO A 88 -3.54 -13.34 4.31
CA PRO A 88 -3.48 -13.43 2.87
C PRO A 88 -2.58 -12.34 2.29
N TYR A 89 -2.16 -12.51 1.03
CA TYR A 89 -1.52 -11.45 0.27
C TYR A 89 -2.42 -11.08 -0.91
N TRP A 90 -2.42 -9.80 -1.27
CA TRP A 90 -2.96 -9.35 -2.54
C TRP A 90 -1.87 -9.48 -3.59
N ASN A 91 -2.12 -10.26 -4.63
CA ASN A 91 -1.17 -10.46 -5.71
C ASN A 91 -1.27 -9.34 -6.74
N GLU A 92 -0.54 -8.26 -6.48
CA GLU A 92 -0.56 -7.05 -7.30
C GLU A 92 -0.06 -7.26 -8.75
N THR A 93 0.56 -8.42 -9.04
CA THR A 93 1.06 -8.74 -10.39
C THR A 93 0.11 -9.63 -11.20
N GLU A 94 -1.02 -10.05 -10.63
CA GLU A 94 -2.09 -10.81 -11.30
C GLU A 94 -3.32 -9.90 -11.56
N ASN A 95 -4.02 -10.16 -12.67
CA ASN A 95 -5.00 -9.24 -13.28
C ASN A 95 -6.40 -9.26 -12.62
N SER A 96 -6.48 -8.94 -11.34
CA SER A 96 -7.75 -8.88 -10.63
C SER A 96 -7.71 -7.79 -9.57
N VAL A 97 -8.45 -6.72 -9.82
CA VAL A 97 -8.82 -5.78 -8.76
C VAL A 97 -10.34 -5.68 -8.82
N GLU A 98 -11.02 -6.72 -8.35
CA GLU A 98 -12.48 -6.68 -8.17
C GLU A 98 -12.85 -6.67 -6.70
N GLY A 99 -13.44 -5.53 -6.29
CA GLY A 99 -14.40 -5.43 -5.20
C GLY A 99 -13.89 -5.62 -3.78
N LEU A 100 -14.06 -4.58 -2.95
CA LEU A 100 -14.57 -4.63 -1.57
C LEU A 100 -14.15 -3.34 -0.83
N TYR A 101 -15.11 -2.49 -0.43
CA TYR A 101 -15.32 -2.01 0.96
C TYR A 101 -16.17 -0.72 1.05
N PHE A 102 -17.03 -0.61 2.08
CA PHE A 102 -17.57 0.65 2.62
C PHE A 102 -17.97 0.48 4.10
N LYS A 103 -17.65 1.41 5.02
CA LYS A 103 -18.18 1.50 6.42
C LYS A 103 -17.93 2.87 7.12
N PRO A 104 -18.93 3.44 7.85
CA PRO A 104 -18.76 4.51 8.87
C PRO A 104 -18.88 4.03 10.34
N GLU A 105 -18.51 4.80 11.41
CA GLU A 105 -18.18 6.25 11.53
C GLU A 105 -17.08 6.58 12.61
N GLY A 106 -16.27 7.64 12.41
CA GLY A 106 -15.39 8.25 13.43
C GLY A 106 -14.06 8.93 12.99
N TYR A 107 -13.92 9.28 11.70
CA TYR A 107 -12.71 9.46 10.87
C TYR A 107 -12.29 8.16 10.18
N GLU A 108 -12.65 8.09 8.90
CA GLU A 108 -12.36 6.98 8.02
C GLU A 108 -11.09 7.26 7.23
N THR A 109 -10.16 6.30 7.23
CA THR A 109 -9.06 6.32 6.26
C THR A 109 -9.67 6.21 4.88
N VAL A 110 -9.37 7.17 4.01
CA VAL A 110 -9.83 7.15 2.63
C VAL A 110 -8.74 6.61 1.69
N ARG A 111 -9.14 6.29 0.47
CA ARG A 111 -8.27 5.87 -0.65
C ARG A 111 -8.54 6.77 -1.84
N TYR A 112 -7.65 6.77 -2.83
CA TYR A 112 -7.89 7.42 -4.11
C TYR A 112 -9.27 7.03 -4.67
N PRO A 113 -10.05 7.99 -5.20
CA PRO A 113 -9.69 9.39 -5.43
C PRO A 113 -9.97 10.34 -4.24
N TYR A 114 -10.44 9.88 -3.08
CA TYR A 114 -10.70 10.77 -1.93
C TYR A 114 -9.40 11.28 -1.27
N SER A 115 -9.46 12.48 -0.67
CA SER A 115 -8.38 13.06 0.13
C SER A 115 -8.62 12.89 1.63
N GLY A 116 -7.57 12.49 2.35
CA GLY A 116 -7.56 12.30 3.82
C GLY A 116 -6.82 13.40 4.60
N LEU A 117 -6.34 14.46 3.94
CA LEU A 117 -5.57 15.51 4.61
C LEU A 117 -6.50 16.47 5.37
N VAL A 118 -6.70 16.22 6.66
CA VAL A 118 -7.62 17.00 7.51
C VAL A 118 -6.92 18.01 8.44
N GLY A 119 -5.61 18.23 8.23
CA GLY A 119 -4.88 19.29 8.93
C GLY A 119 -5.49 20.68 8.65
N PRO A 120 -5.38 21.67 9.56
CA PRO A 120 -6.03 22.97 9.41
C PRO A 120 -5.75 23.69 8.09
N GLU A 121 -4.57 23.48 7.51
CA GLU A 121 -4.14 24.06 6.23
C GLU A 121 -4.77 23.38 4.99
N PHE A 122 -5.25 22.15 5.13
CA PHE A 122 -5.78 21.34 4.01
C PHE A 122 -7.28 21.07 4.12
N LYS A 123 -7.89 21.31 5.29
CA LYS A 123 -9.28 20.96 5.59
C LYS A 123 -10.27 21.44 4.52
N ASP A 124 -10.22 22.71 4.12
CA ASP A 124 -11.18 23.27 3.16
C ASP A 124 -11.00 22.68 1.75
N LYS A 125 -9.75 22.43 1.35
CA LYS A 125 -9.43 21.78 0.07
C LYS A 125 -9.92 20.33 0.06
N THR A 126 -9.68 19.60 1.15
CA THR A 126 -10.14 18.22 1.32
C THR A 126 -11.66 18.12 1.28
N ILE A 127 -12.38 19.07 1.89
CA ILE A 127 -13.86 19.12 1.81
C ILE A 127 -14.31 19.37 0.38
N ALA A 128 -13.76 20.37 -0.30
CA ALA A 128 -14.12 20.68 -1.68
C ALA A 128 -13.86 19.47 -2.62
N HIS A 129 -12.70 18.83 -2.47
CA HIS A 129 -12.33 17.64 -3.22
C HIS A 129 -13.25 16.45 -2.99
N ASN A 130 -13.50 16.13 -1.72
CA ASN A 130 -14.36 14.99 -1.40
C ASN A 130 -15.82 15.24 -1.81
N ASN A 131 -16.28 16.50 -1.82
CA ASN A 131 -17.61 16.85 -2.34
C ASN A 131 -17.73 16.58 -3.85
N ASP A 132 -16.70 16.88 -4.64
CA ASP A 132 -16.67 16.53 -6.06
C ASP A 132 -16.66 15.01 -6.27
N VAL A 133 -15.82 14.28 -5.52
CA VAL A 133 -15.79 12.82 -5.58
C VAL A 133 -17.17 12.22 -5.25
N ASN A 134 -17.89 12.81 -4.28
CA ASN A 134 -19.23 12.39 -3.87
C ASN A 134 -20.33 12.60 -4.94
N GLU A 135 -20.04 13.29 -6.04
CA GLU A 135 -20.94 13.32 -7.20
C GLU A 135 -20.96 11.99 -7.97
N ASN A 136 -19.97 11.12 -7.74
CA ASN A 136 -19.91 9.79 -8.33
C ASN A 136 -20.61 8.75 -7.44
N THR A 137 -21.13 7.68 -8.03
CA THR A 137 -21.65 6.55 -7.25
C THR A 137 -20.50 5.73 -6.63
N PRO A 138 -20.74 4.96 -5.56
CA PRO A 138 -19.72 4.10 -4.96
C PRO A 138 -19.04 3.13 -5.96
N GLU A 139 -19.80 2.64 -6.95
CA GLU A 139 -19.28 1.79 -8.03
C GLU A 139 -18.33 2.56 -8.95
N GLN A 140 -18.68 3.81 -9.30
CA GLN A 140 -17.83 4.67 -10.11
C GLN A 140 -16.54 5.05 -9.38
N VAL A 141 -16.62 5.36 -8.08
CA VAL A 141 -15.45 5.60 -7.22
C VAL A 141 -14.53 4.38 -7.20
N THR A 142 -15.10 3.18 -7.05
CA THR A 142 -14.35 1.92 -7.07
C THR A 142 -13.70 1.69 -8.45
N GLN A 143 -14.41 1.99 -9.53
CA GLN A 143 -13.87 1.89 -10.89
C GLN A 143 -12.69 2.84 -11.08
N ILE A 144 -12.81 4.09 -10.64
CA ILE A 144 -11.73 5.10 -10.70
C ILE A 144 -10.48 4.59 -9.98
N LEU A 145 -10.62 4.02 -8.78
CA LEU A 145 -9.51 3.42 -8.03
C LEU A 145 -8.88 2.24 -8.79
N ASN A 146 -9.69 1.30 -9.27
CA ASN A 146 -9.20 0.11 -9.96
C ASN A 146 -8.50 0.46 -11.27
N GLU A 147 -9.01 1.43 -12.03
CA GLU A 147 -8.38 1.93 -13.25
C GLU A 147 -7.06 2.64 -12.97
N ASN A 148 -6.97 3.38 -11.86
CA ASN A 148 -5.72 4.00 -11.42
C ASN A 148 -4.68 2.92 -11.10
N ILE A 149 -5.01 1.96 -10.23
CA ILE A 149 -4.13 0.84 -9.87
C ILE A 149 -3.68 0.08 -11.13
N ARG A 150 -4.61 -0.27 -12.02
CA ARG A 150 -4.31 -0.97 -13.27
C ARG A 150 -3.35 -0.16 -14.14
N THR A 151 -3.53 1.16 -14.23
CA THR A 151 -2.60 2.02 -14.97
C THR A 151 -1.21 1.92 -14.37
N TRP A 152 -1.06 2.16 -13.07
CA TRP A 152 0.24 2.11 -12.39
C TRP A 152 0.95 0.77 -12.62
N LEU A 153 0.21 -0.33 -12.54
CA LEU A 153 0.76 -1.67 -12.76
C LEU A 153 1.18 -1.93 -14.22
N THR A 154 0.39 -1.48 -15.20
CA THR A 154 0.46 -2.02 -16.58
C THR A 154 0.84 -1.03 -17.68
N ALA A 155 0.67 0.28 -17.47
CA ALA A 155 1.08 1.28 -18.45
C ALA A 155 2.59 1.57 -18.33
N GLU A 156 3.25 1.98 -19.41
CA GLU A 156 4.64 2.48 -19.31
C GLU A 156 4.66 3.89 -18.70
N THR A 157 3.74 4.74 -19.15
CA THR A 157 3.56 6.11 -18.69
C THR A 157 2.08 6.48 -18.66
N PHE A 158 1.75 7.53 -17.93
CA PHE A 158 0.42 8.15 -17.97
C PHE A 158 0.49 9.66 -17.77
N LYS A 159 -0.58 10.37 -18.15
CA LYS A 159 -0.75 11.80 -17.86
C LYS A 159 -1.47 11.97 -16.53
N ASN A 160 -0.93 12.78 -15.63
CA ASN A 160 -1.66 13.25 -14.45
C ASN A 160 -2.75 14.26 -14.86
N HIS A 161 -3.57 14.71 -13.91
CA HIS A 161 -4.66 15.66 -14.19
C HIS A 161 -4.17 17.03 -14.69
N GLU A 162 -2.94 17.40 -14.39
CA GLU A 162 -2.26 18.59 -14.92
C GLU A 162 -1.67 18.40 -16.34
N GLY A 163 -1.79 17.21 -16.94
CA GLY A 163 -1.24 16.88 -18.25
C GLY A 163 0.27 16.60 -18.29
N LYS A 164 0.90 16.38 -17.12
CA LYS A 164 2.32 16.00 -16.99
C LYS A 164 2.50 14.49 -17.11
N ASP A 165 3.59 14.06 -17.74
CA ASP A 165 3.95 12.64 -17.82
C ASP A 165 4.43 12.11 -16.46
N ALA A 166 3.88 10.96 -16.09
CA ALA A 166 4.30 10.15 -14.96
C ALA A 166 4.71 8.76 -15.46
N LEU A 167 5.73 8.17 -14.82
CA LEU A 167 6.17 6.81 -15.10
C LEU A 167 5.28 5.81 -14.36
N ALA A 168 5.03 4.65 -14.96
CA ALA A 168 4.31 3.53 -14.37
C ALA A 168 5.12 2.22 -14.59
N GLY A 169 4.42 1.10 -14.85
CA GLY A 169 5.02 -0.19 -15.16
C GLY A 169 5.44 -0.95 -13.92
N GLU A 170 4.70 -0.79 -12.82
CA GLU A 170 5.12 -1.33 -11.52
C GLU A 170 5.13 -2.86 -11.48
N ALA A 171 4.31 -3.54 -12.30
CA ALA A 171 4.36 -4.99 -12.41
C ALA A 171 5.71 -5.50 -12.92
N ASP A 172 6.32 -4.79 -13.89
CA ASP A 172 7.65 -5.13 -14.38
C ASP A 172 8.73 -4.77 -13.37
N LYS A 173 8.58 -3.66 -12.63
CA LYS A 173 9.50 -3.30 -11.53
C LYS A 173 9.47 -4.33 -10.40
N PHE A 174 8.33 -4.93 -10.10
CA PHE A 174 8.25 -6.09 -9.19
C PHE A 174 9.03 -7.29 -9.70
N ARG A 175 8.98 -7.60 -11.01
CA ARG A 175 9.78 -8.68 -11.60
C ARG A 175 11.26 -8.34 -11.63
N ASP A 176 11.60 -7.10 -11.96
CA ASP A 176 12.98 -6.65 -12.11
C ASP A 176 13.72 -6.55 -10.78
N CYS A 177 13.02 -6.24 -9.69
CA CYS A 177 13.68 -6.23 -8.38
C CYS A 177 14.22 -7.62 -7.98
N LEU A 178 13.63 -8.71 -8.48
CA LEU A 178 14.12 -10.07 -8.25
C LEU A 178 15.46 -10.36 -8.93
N LYS A 179 15.88 -9.50 -9.86
CA LYS A 179 17.18 -9.59 -10.55
C LYS A 179 18.30 -8.87 -9.80
N ALA A 180 18.00 -8.19 -8.68
CA ALA A 180 19.01 -7.56 -7.84
C ALA A 180 20.05 -8.59 -7.39
N ASP A 181 21.32 -8.26 -7.56
CA ASP A 181 22.47 -9.15 -7.37
C ASP A 181 22.80 -9.39 -5.89
N ASN A 182 22.38 -8.48 -5.00
CA ASN A 182 22.57 -8.60 -3.57
C ASN A 182 21.45 -7.93 -2.77
N TYR A 183 21.36 -8.30 -1.49
CA TYR A 183 20.32 -7.79 -0.60
C TYR A 183 20.35 -6.27 -0.43
N MET A 184 21.52 -5.63 -0.46
CA MET A 184 21.66 -4.19 -0.21
C MET A 184 20.92 -3.36 -1.26
N VAL A 185 21.09 -3.69 -2.54
CA VAL A 185 20.41 -2.96 -3.64
C VAL A 185 19.00 -3.48 -3.91
N PHE A 186 18.71 -4.73 -3.54
CA PHE A 186 17.34 -5.24 -3.50
C PHE A 186 16.48 -4.48 -2.48
N SER A 187 17.04 -4.19 -1.29
CA SER A 187 16.22 -3.85 -0.13
C SER A 187 15.61 -2.45 -0.17
N ASN A 188 16.28 -1.46 -0.76
CA ASN A 188 15.92 -0.06 -0.57
C ASN A 188 16.36 0.87 -1.71
N THR A 189 15.60 1.96 -1.86
CA THR A 189 15.78 2.94 -2.93
C THR A 189 17.10 3.71 -2.85
N THR A 190 17.60 4.03 -1.66
CA THR A 190 18.86 4.76 -1.46
C THR A 190 20.06 3.97 -1.98
N SER A 191 20.18 2.70 -1.60
CA SER A 191 21.28 1.83 -2.05
C SER A 191 21.19 1.52 -3.54
N ALA A 192 19.99 1.24 -4.07
CA ALA A 192 19.79 1.04 -5.50
C ALA A 192 20.19 2.29 -6.30
N LYS A 193 19.76 3.48 -5.86
CA LYS A 193 20.14 4.75 -6.49
C LYS A 193 21.65 4.96 -6.49
N ALA A 194 22.32 4.77 -5.34
CA ALA A 194 23.77 4.92 -5.25
C ALA A 194 24.52 3.97 -6.19
N SER A 195 24.05 2.72 -6.32
CA SER A 195 24.60 1.75 -7.27
C SER A 195 24.39 2.20 -8.72
N ASN A 196 23.17 2.60 -9.08
CA ASN A 196 22.82 3.04 -10.43
C ASN A 196 23.58 4.32 -10.83
N ASP A 197 23.72 5.29 -9.93
CA ASP A 197 24.46 6.52 -10.18
C ASP A 197 25.96 6.23 -10.39
N LYS A 198 26.54 5.29 -9.63
CA LYS A 198 27.93 4.87 -9.78
C LYS A 198 28.19 4.17 -11.12
N ASN A 199 27.25 3.37 -11.59
CA ASN A 199 27.39 2.56 -12.81
C ASN A 199 26.72 3.22 -14.03
N LYS A 200 26.38 4.51 -13.93
CA LYS A 200 25.61 5.21 -14.95
C LYS A 200 26.34 5.23 -16.28
N GLY A 201 25.74 4.64 -17.31
CA GLY A 201 26.28 4.59 -18.67
C GLY A 201 27.22 3.42 -18.95
N ASP A 202 27.43 2.51 -17.99
CA ASP A 202 28.13 1.26 -18.24
C ASP A 202 27.14 0.21 -18.81
N PRO A 203 27.24 -0.18 -20.09
CA PRO A 203 26.33 -1.15 -20.69
C PRO A 203 26.51 -2.57 -20.14
N ALA A 204 27.62 -2.85 -19.43
CA ALA A 204 27.86 -4.15 -18.81
C ALA A 204 27.14 -4.32 -17.46
N ILE A 205 26.70 -3.23 -16.82
CA ILE A 205 26.07 -3.25 -15.51
C ILE A 205 24.64 -2.70 -15.63
N PRO A 206 23.62 -3.58 -15.68
CA PRO A 206 22.23 -3.12 -15.79
C PRO A 206 21.80 -2.35 -14.53
N SER A 207 20.88 -1.41 -14.70
CA SER A 207 20.27 -0.72 -13.57
C SER A 207 19.51 -1.69 -12.68
N VAL A 208 19.62 -1.50 -11.37
CA VAL A 208 18.94 -2.30 -10.35
C VAL A 208 17.69 -1.60 -9.86
N ILE A 209 16.63 -2.37 -9.61
CA ILE A 209 15.38 -1.90 -9.01
C ILE A 209 15.27 -2.48 -7.59
N ALA A 210 15.12 -1.62 -6.58
CA ALA A 210 14.83 -2.08 -5.22
C ALA A 210 13.35 -2.48 -5.10
N ILE A 211 13.03 -3.47 -4.27
CA ILE A 211 11.63 -3.85 -3.97
C ILE A 211 10.83 -2.69 -3.36
N GLU A 212 11.50 -1.80 -2.64
CA GLU A 212 10.90 -0.59 -2.09
C GLU A 212 10.34 0.34 -3.19
N SER A 213 10.86 0.29 -4.41
CA SER A 213 10.39 1.15 -5.52
C SER A 213 8.95 0.83 -5.96
N PRO A 214 8.63 -0.38 -6.46
CA PRO A 214 7.24 -0.70 -6.83
C PRO A 214 6.31 -0.72 -5.61
N HIS A 215 6.81 -1.04 -4.41
CA HIS A 215 6.06 -0.85 -3.17
C HIS A 215 5.61 0.60 -2.98
N ASN A 216 6.54 1.57 -3.09
CA ASN A 216 6.21 2.98 -2.91
C ASN A 216 5.16 3.44 -3.93
N ALA A 217 5.30 3.00 -5.18
CA ALA A 217 4.33 3.32 -6.23
C ALA A 217 2.92 2.79 -5.92
N MET A 218 2.79 1.61 -5.31
CA MET A 218 1.48 1.10 -4.87
C MET A 218 0.86 1.95 -3.74
N HIS A 219 1.67 2.47 -2.80
CA HIS A 219 1.17 3.45 -1.82
C HIS A 219 0.60 4.70 -2.50
N LEU A 220 1.26 5.18 -3.57
CA LEU A 220 0.78 6.34 -4.33
C LEU A 220 -0.52 6.02 -5.07
N ALA A 221 -0.56 4.89 -5.78
CA ALA A 221 -1.71 4.48 -6.59
C ALA A 221 -2.98 4.26 -5.75
N ILE A 222 -2.84 3.73 -4.53
CA ILE A 222 -3.96 3.42 -3.63
C ILE A 222 -4.32 4.64 -2.77
N GLY A 223 -3.33 5.39 -2.31
CA GLY A 223 -3.50 6.50 -1.37
C GLY A 223 -3.90 7.82 -2.01
N GLY A 224 -3.65 7.99 -3.31
CA GLY A 224 -3.64 9.29 -3.96
C GLY A 224 -2.38 10.06 -3.59
N PHE A 225 -1.80 10.82 -4.53
CA PHE A 225 -0.62 11.63 -4.27
C PHE A 225 -0.74 13.01 -4.90
N ASP A 226 -1.20 13.92 -4.05
CA ASP A 226 -0.94 15.36 -4.15
C ASP A 226 -0.34 15.81 -2.82
N ILE A 227 0.99 15.73 -2.72
CA ILE A 227 1.72 16.35 -1.60
C ILE A 227 2.28 17.68 -2.08
N PRO A 228 1.89 18.81 -1.45
CA PRO A 228 2.39 20.13 -1.81
C PRO A 228 3.91 20.14 -1.92
N LYS A 229 4.43 20.59 -3.08
CA LYS A 229 5.87 20.70 -3.41
C LYS A 229 6.60 19.38 -3.71
N GLN A 230 5.91 18.23 -3.71
CA GLN A 230 6.51 16.92 -4.08
C GLN A 230 5.98 16.35 -5.40
N GLY A 231 5.13 17.13 -6.09
CA GLY A 231 4.53 16.75 -7.36
C GLY A 231 3.15 16.13 -7.17
N ASP A 232 2.41 16.10 -8.27
CA ASP A 232 1.07 15.56 -8.36
C ASP A 232 1.09 14.39 -9.34
N TYR A 233 0.62 13.23 -8.91
CA TYR A 233 0.53 12.03 -9.76
C TYR A 233 -0.90 11.51 -9.87
N ASP A 234 -1.88 12.30 -9.43
CA ASP A 234 -3.28 11.94 -9.49
C ASP A 234 -3.81 12.13 -10.91
N LYS A 235 -4.59 11.16 -11.36
CA LYS A 235 -5.31 11.27 -12.64
C LYS A 235 -6.66 11.96 -12.49
N TYR A 236 -7.26 11.89 -11.30
CA TYR A 236 -8.55 12.46 -11.01
C TYR A 236 -8.39 13.95 -10.71
N ALA A 237 -8.96 14.80 -11.58
CA ALA A 237 -9.00 16.24 -11.41
C ALA A 237 -10.24 16.64 -10.60
N LEU A 238 -10.14 17.70 -9.80
CA LEU A 238 -11.29 18.47 -9.35
C LEU A 238 -12.10 18.96 -10.57
N ARG A 239 -13.42 18.76 -10.57
CA ARG A 239 -14.31 19.36 -11.58
C ARG A 239 -14.55 20.85 -11.34
#